data_AF-A0A6G7YF03-F1
#
_entry.id   AF-A0A6G7YF03-F1
#
_cell.length_a   1.000
_cell.length_b   1.000
_cell.length_c   1.000
_cell.angle_alpha   90.00
_cell.angle_beta   90.00
_cell.angle_gamma   90.00
#
_symmetry.space_group_name_H-M   'P 1'
#
loop_
_entity.id
_entity.type
_entity.pdbx_description
1 polymer ?
#
loop_
_entity_poly.entity_id
_entity_poly.type
_entity_poly.pdbx_seq_one_letter_code
_entity_poly.pdbx_strand_id
1 'polypeptide(L)'
;MTQTNTRSPSSPSHQPGSPGTPPTMALRTYRFLRLGVVAVIVLLALSILRESFEADPDCLQASISAYYYTPVQSVFVGALLVLGFTMIVLWGRTPAEDAFFNLAGMLAPVVAFVPTSDSDKCLLVDPTGSSKVSDAEKEAVLDASHAAIDNNMYAYLVALGFVLVALLVIGVLAQTGRRWTWLVETPLAFWGPWLAAAALWVFGLVKFNEPGRVWLYADAHMWSAVVMFVFIVAAVVAVGHDKHRDRPELDEGPEPAWARIYWTLAAVMSIGAVVIFLGHDRLGIDHLADHWVFWLEAWMIGGVLVFWLLQTWDRWHDGAPPRTDAEVVQRRTLAAQRRTEQGVPHGGEPISPRTQGGR
;
A
#
# COMPACT_ATOMS: atom_id res chain seq x y z
N MET A 1 -56.56 34.69 28.52
CA MET A 1 -55.11 34.57 28.21
C MET A 1 -54.84 33.11 27.91
N THR A 2 -54.82 32.77 26.63
CA THR A 2 -54.67 31.38 26.15
C THR A 2 -53.39 31.36 25.33
N GLN A 3 -52.30 30.84 25.91
CA GLN A 3 -51.03 30.73 25.18
C GLN A 3 -51.09 29.54 24.22
N THR A 4 -51.08 29.85 22.93
CA THR A 4 -50.84 28.93 21.83
C THR A 4 -49.36 28.55 21.81
N ASN A 5 -49.07 27.28 22.09
CA ASN A 5 -47.72 26.74 22.09
C ASN A 5 -47.39 26.23 20.68
N THR A 6 -46.65 27.02 19.89
CA THR A 6 -46.14 26.64 18.57
C THR A 6 -44.89 25.78 18.72
N ARG A 7 -44.99 24.48 18.37
CA ARG A 7 -43.83 23.60 18.26
C ARG A 7 -42.99 24.00 17.03
N SER A 8 -41.71 24.31 17.26
CA SER A 8 -40.70 24.40 16.22
C SER A 8 -40.53 23.05 15.49
N PRO A 9 -40.19 23.06 14.18
CA PRO A 9 -39.91 21.83 13.43
C PRO A 9 -38.62 21.19 13.95
N SER A 10 -38.73 19.93 14.38
CA SER A 10 -37.61 19.09 14.77
C SER A 10 -36.59 19.00 13.64
N SER A 11 -35.32 19.33 13.94
CA SER A 11 -34.18 19.02 13.09
C SER A 11 -34.19 17.53 12.72
N PRO A 12 -33.78 17.14 11.49
CA PRO A 12 -33.75 15.74 11.10
C PRO A 12 -32.76 15.01 12.01
N SER A 13 -33.29 14.11 12.83
CA SER A 13 -32.52 13.21 13.66
C SER A 13 -31.52 12.47 12.77
N HIS A 14 -30.23 12.71 12.99
CA HIS A 14 -29.17 11.87 12.47
C HIS A 14 -29.42 10.47 13.03
N GLN A 15 -29.98 9.58 12.22
CA GLN A 15 -30.12 8.17 12.54
C GLN A 15 -28.70 7.66 12.85
N PRO A 16 -28.41 7.21 14.09
CA PRO A 16 -27.14 6.54 14.36
C PRO A 16 -27.08 5.34 13.42
N GLY A 17 -26.02 5.27 12.60
CA GLY A 17 -25.84 4.22 11.61
C GLY A 17 -26.04 2.84 12.26
N SER A 18 -26.63 1.90 11.50
CA SER A 18 -26.93 0.55 12.00
C SER A 18 -25.70 -0.01 12.72
N PRO A 19 -25.87 -0.53 13.93
CA PRO A 19 -24.75 -0.85 14.78
C PRO A 19 -24.01 -2.05 14.14
N GLY A 20 -22.78 -1.80 13.69
CA GLY A 20 -21.90 -2.78 13.07
C GLY A 20 -21.61 -2.55 11.59
N THR A 21 -21.99 -1.40 11.02
CA THR A 21 -21.45 -0.91 9.74
C THR A 21 -20.30 0.05 10.07
N PRO A 22 -19.13 -0.02 9.41
CA PRO A 22 -18.08 0.97 9.61
C PRO A 22 -18.67 2.38 9.45
N PRO A 23 -18.21 3.40 10.22
CA PRO A 23 -18.64 4.77 10.00
C PRO A 23 -18.50 5.09 8.51
N THR A 24 -19.56 5.62 7.88
CA THR A 24 -19.62 5.83 6.42
C THR A 24 -18.41 6.59 5.88
N MET A 25 -17.86 7.50 6.71
CA MET A 25 -16.63 8.23 6.43
C MET A 25 -15.38 7.35 6.37
N ALA A 26 -15.20 6.42 7.31
CA ALA A 26 -14.04 5.51 7.32
C ALA A 26 -14.06 4.57 6.10
N LEU A 27 -15.23 4.03 5.78
CA LEU A 27 -15.43 3.19 4.58
C LEU A 27 -15.08 3.95 3.30
N ARG A 28 -15.54 5.20 3.20
CA ARG A 28 -15.23 6.08 2.08
C ARG A 28 -13.73 6.31 1.96
N THR A 29 -13.05 6.69 3.04
CA THR A 29 -11.61 6.94 3.03
C THR A 29 -10.82 5.75 2.52
N TYR A 30 -11.07 4.54 3.04
CA TYR A 30 -10.34 3.35 2.60
C TYR A 30 -10.56 3.03 1.12
N ARG A 31 -11.80 3.13 0.62
CA ARG A 31 -12.09 2.93 -0.81
C ARG A 31 -11.32 3.92 -1.69
N PHE A 32 -11.36 5.20 -1.34
CA PHE A 32 -10.70 6.24 -2.13
C PHE A 32 -9.17 6.16 -2.05
N LEU A 33 -8.60 5.68 -0.94
CA LEU A 33 -7.16 5.40 -0.86
C LEU A 33 -6.75 4.27 -1.82
N ARG A 34 -7.48 3.14 -1.85
CA ARG A 34 -7.18 2.04 -2.79
C ARG A 34 -7.34 2.46 -4.25
N LEU A 35 -8.42 3.19 -4.57
CA LEU A 35 -8.62 3.76 -5.90
C LEU A 35 -7.55 4.81 -6.25
N GLY A 36 -7.07 5.57 -5.26
CA GLY A 36 -5.97 6.53 -5.41
C GLY A 36 -4.68 5.84 -5.82
N VAL A 37 -4.35 4.69 -5.21
CA VAL A 37 -3.19 3.87 -5.63
C VAL A 37 -3.32 3.44 -7.10
N VAL A 38 -4.48 2.92 -7.49
CA VAL A 38 -4.76 2.55 -8.89
C VAL A 38 -4.57 3.75 -9.82
N ALA A 39 -5.13 4.90 -9.47
CA ALA A 39 -5.02 6.12 -10.28
C ALA A 39 -3.57 6.60 -10.43
N VAL A 40 -2.76 6.51 -9.37
CA VAL A 40 -1.34 6.89 -9.40
C VAL A 40 -0.51 5.96 -10.29
N ILE A 41 -0.77 4.65 -10.25
CA ILE A 41 -0.07 3.70 -11.14
C ILE A 41 -0.44 3.95 -12.60
N VAL A 42 -1.73 4.21 -12.88
CA VAL A 42 -2.19 4.57 -14.23
C VAL A 42 -1.57 5.89 -14.68
N LEU A 43 -1.48 6.90 -13.80
CA LEU A 43 -0.82 8.18 -14.10
C LEU A 43 0.65 7.97 -14.50
N LEU A 44 1.39 7.14 -13.74
CA LEU A 44 2.76 6.80 -14.06
C LEU A 44 2.86 6.11 -15.42
N ALA A 45 2.03 5.10 -15.68
CA ALA A 45 2.01 4.39 -16.95
C ALA A 45 1.71 5.33 -18.14
N LEU A 46 0.74 6.23 -18.00
CA LEU A 46 0.41 7.20 -19.04
C LEU A 46 1.53 8.22 -19.28
N SER A 47 2.22 8.65 -18.21
CA SER A 47 3.37 9.55 -18.33
C SER A 47 4.53 8.89 -19.08
N ILE A 48 4.81 7.62 -18.78
CA ILE A 48 5.81 6.81 -19.48
C ILE A 48 5.42 6.63 -20.94
N LEU A 49 4.19 6.18 -21.21
CA LEU A 49 3.70 5.98 -22.58
C LEU A 49 3.81 7.25 -23.42
N ARG A 50 3.42 8.41 -22.85
CA ARG A 50 3.52 9.70 -23.54
C ARG A 50 4.97 10.01 -23.90
N GLU A 51 5.90 9.86 -22.96
CA GLU A 51 7.33 10.09 -23.20
C GLU A 51 7.87 9.13 -24.28
N SER A 52 7.52 7.84 -24.20
CA SER A 52 7.93 6.83 -25.19
C SER A 52 7.42 7.15 -26.61
N PHE A 53 6.27 7.80 -26.76
CA PHE A 53 5.75 8.19 -28.08
C PHE A 53 6.29 9.54 -28.58
N GLU A 54 6.66 10.47 -27.70
CA GLU A 54 7.17 11.80 -28.08
C GLU A 54 8.68 11.82 -28.35
N ALA A 55 9.48 10.99 -27.65
CA ALA A 55 10.95 10.97 -27.79
C ALA A 55 11.41 10.27 -29.08
N ASP A 56 11.08 8.98 -29.25
CA ASP A 56 11.27 8.15 -30.44
C ASP A 56 10.57 6.79 -30.19
N PRO A 57 9.69 6.29 -31.08
CA PRO A 57 8.98 5.01 -30.90
C PRO A 57 9.89 3.81 -30.63
N ASP A 58 11.15 3.85 -31.09
CA ASP A 58 12.12 2.77 -30.89
C ASP A 58 12.96 2.95 -29.61
N CYS A 59 12.66 3.97 -28.79
CA CYS A 59 13.50 4.33 -27.67
C CYS A 59 12.85 4.15 -26.29
N LEU A 60 12.80 2.89 -25.84
CA LEU A 60 12.41 2.51 -24.49
C LEU A 60 13.60 2.56 -23.52
N GLN A 61 13.42 3.09 -22.31
CA GLN A 61 14.48 3.03 -21.29
C GLN A 61 14.80 1.60 -20.84
N ALA A 62 15.99 1.42 -20.23
CA ALA A 62 16.43 0.14 -19.68
C ALA A 62 15.54 -0.33 -18.52
N SER A 63 15.01 0.62 -17.76
CA SER A 63 14.10 0.42 -16.62
C SER A 63 13.02 1.50 -16.57
N ILE A 64 11.92 1.26 -15.86
CA ILE A 64 10.95 2.29 -15.47
C ILE A 64 11.63 3.32 -14.55
N SER A 65 12.53 2.89 -13.67
CA SER A 65 13.28 3.78 -12.78
C SER A 65 14.21 4.78 -13.52
N ALA A 66 14.68 4.45 -14.72
CA ALA A 66 15.50 5.34 -15.56
C ALA A 66 14.71 6.56 -16.09
N TYR A 67 13.36 6.50 -16.11
CA TYR A 67 12.53 7.66 -16.40
C TYR A 67 12.65 8.80 -15.35
N TYR A 68 13.44 8.60 -14.29
CA TYR A 68 13.90 9.68 -13.43
C TYR A 68 14.71 10.75 -14.19
N TYR A 69 15.44 10.39 -15.25
CA TYR A 69 16.27 11.33 -16.00
C TYR A 69 15.54 11.99 -17.18
N THR A 70 14.23 11.76 -17.31
CA THR A 70 13.39 12.33 -18.38
C THR A 70 12.33 13.28 -17.80
N PRO A 71 11.51 13.96 -18.63
CA PRO A 71 10.38 14.77 -18.14
C PRO A 71 9.39 14.03 -17.22
N VAL A 72 9.42 12.68 -17.22
CA VAL A 72 8.59 11.83 -16.34
C VAL A 72 9.04 11.89 -14.87
N GLN A 73 10.24 12.41 -14.57
CA GLN A 73 10.83 12.47 -13.22
C GLN A 73 9.84 12.85 -12.12
N SER A 74 9.12 13.95 -12.30
CA SER A 74 8.20 14.47 -11.27
C SER A 74 7.03 13.51 -10.99
N VAL A 75 6.52 12.84 -12.03
CA VAL A 75 5.46 11.84 -11.91
C VAL A 75 6.00 10.57 -11.25
N PHE A 76 7.20 10.13 -11.64
CA PHE A 76 7.86 8.97 -11.02
C PHE A 76 8.10 9.16 -9.53
N VAL A 77 8.76 10.24 -9.13
CA VAL A 77 9.04 10.56 -7.72
C VAL A 77 7.74 10.73 -6.94
N GLY A 78 6.79 11.51 -7.48
CA GLY A 78 5.49 11.73 -6.85
C GLY A 78 4.70 10.44 -6.67
N ALA A 79 4.70 9.54 -7.66
CA ALA A 79 4.03 8.26 -7.58
C ALA A 79 4.59 7.40 -6.44
N LEU A 80 5.90 7.24 -6.36
CA LEU A 80 6.53 6.43 -5.30
C LEU A 80 6.27 7.00 -3.90
N LEU A 81 6.29 8.32 -3.73
CA LEU A 81 5.96 8.94 -2.44
C LEU A 81 4.50 8.71 -2.04
N VAL A 82 3.55 8.87 -2.98
CA VAL A 82 2.12 8.65 -2.71
C VAL A 82 1.84 7.17 -2.46
N LEU A 83 2.42 6.27 -3.25
CA LEU A 83 2.28 4.82 -3.06
C LEU A 83 2.87 4.38 -1.72
N GLY A 84 4.08 4.85 -1.40
CA GLY A 84 4.75 4.57 -0.13
C GLY A 84 3.96 5.05 1.08
N PHE A 85 3.51 6.31 1.04
CA PHE A 85 2.65 6.85 2.08
C PHE A 85 1.34 6.08 2.21
N THR A 86 0.69 5.73 1.09
CA THR A 86 -0.58 5.00 1.11
C THR A 86 -0.42 3.59 1.69
N MET A 87 0.68 2.90 1.39
CA MET A 87 1.00 1.60 2.02
C MET A 87 1.17 1.71 3.54
N ILE A 88 1.68 2.84 4.05
CA ILE A 88 1.83 3.05 5.50
C ILE A 88 0.49 3.40 6.17
N VAL A 89 -0.31 4.27 5.56
CA VAL A 89 -1.54 4.75 6.21
C VAL A 89 -2.72 3.81 6.04
N LEU A 90 -2.73 2.97 5.00
CA LEU A 90 -3.79 2.01 4.78
C LEU A 90 -3.56 0.78 5.64
N TRP A 91 -4.20 0.79 6.81
CA TRP A 91 -4.01 -0.29 7.79
C TRP A 91 -4.39 -1.66 7.25
N GLY A 92 -3.47 -2.61 7.41
CA GLY A 92 -3.69 -4.02 7.09
C GLY A 92 -4.68 -4.68 8.05
N ARG A 93 -5.38 -5.72 7.60
CA ARG A 93 -6.31 -6.48 8.45
C ARG A 93 -5.58 -7.37 9.45
N THR A 94 -4.32 -7.72 9.17
CA THR A 94 -3.47 -8.51 10.05
C THR A 94 -2.17 -7.77 10.38
N PRO A 95 -1.55 -8.08 11.55
CA PRO A 95 -0.22 -7.57 11.88
C PRO A 95 0.83 -7.81 10.79
N ALA A 96 0.79 -8.96 10.12
CA ALA A 96 1.74 -9.28 9.06
C ALA A 96 1.52 -8.43 7.80
N GLU A 97 0.27 -8.29 7.36
CA GLU A 97 -0.10 -7.42 6.23
C GLU A 97 0.35 -5.97 6.49
N ASP A 98 0.02 -5.44 7.68
CA ASP A 98 0.36 -4.07 8.08
C ASP A 98 1.89 -3.87 8.17
N ALA A 99 2.60 -4.81 8.78
CA ALA A 99 4.06 -4.78 8.88
C ALA A 99 4.75 -4.71 7.52
N PHE A 100 4.38 -5.61 6.61
CA PHE A 100 5.01 -5.69 5.30
C PHE A 100 4.71 -4.44 4.45
N PHE A 101 3.48 -3.92 4.46
CA PHE A 101 3.19 -2.67 3.75
C PHE A 101 3.87 -1.45 4.37
N ASN A 102 3.96 -1.36 5.70
CA ASN A 102 4.71 -0.30 6.36
C ASN A 102 6.19 -0.29 5.96
N LEU A 103 6.83 -1.48 5.94
CA LEU A 103 8.23 -1.63 5.55
C LEU A 103 8.45 -1.36 4.05
N ALA A 104 7.56 -1.83 3.18
CA ALA A 104 7.58 -1.50 1.76
C ALA A 104 7.42 0.01 1.53
N GLY A 105 6.46 0.63 2.23
CA GLY A 105 6.21 2.07 2.12
C GLY A 105 7.33 2.94 2.65
N MET A 106 8.09 2.45 3.64
CA MET A 106 9.34 3.08 4.08
C MET A 106 10.42 3.03 2.99
N LEU A 107 10.50 1.97 2.19
CA LEU A 107 11.54 1.86 1.17
C LEU A 107 11.23 2.67 -0.10
N ALA A 108 9.96 2.94 -0.39
CA ALA A 108 9.55 3.67 -1.60
C ALA A 108 10.18 5.08 -1.75
N PRO A 109 10.26 5.94 -0.71
CA PRO A 109 10.99 7.21 -0.80
C PRO A 109 12.49 7.05 -1.11
N VAL A 110 13.13 5.96 -0.67
CA VAL A 110 14.54 5.71 -1.01
C VAL A 110 14.69 5.45 -2.51
N VAL A 111 13.80 4.62 -3.08
CA VAL A 111 13.73 4.36 -4.53
C VAL A 111 13.41 5.64 -5.31
N ALA A 112 12.65 6.56 -4.72
CA ALA A 112 12.27 7.83 -5.34
C ALA A 112 13.38 8.88 -5.32
N PHE A 113 14.14 8.97 -4.22
CA PHE A 113 15.15 10.00 -4.01
C PHE A 113 16.55 9.60 -4.45
N VAL A 114 16.83 8.30 -4.52
CA VAL A 114 18.05 7.75 -5.09
C VAL A 114 17.69 7.22 -6.48
N PRO A 115 18.05 7.92 -7.57
CA PRO A 115 17.76 7.43 -8.90
C PRO A 115 18.60 6.18 -9.23
N THR A 116 18.18 5.43 -10.25
CA THR A 116 18.93 4.25 -10.69
C THR A 116 20.27 4.67 -11.29
N SER A 117 21.31 3.86 -11.05
CA SER A 117 22.63 4.02 -11.69
C SER A 117 22.65 3.49 -13.12
N ASP A 118 21.63 2.73 -13.52
CA ASP A 118 21.44 2.28 -14.91
C ASP A 118 20.74 3.40 -15.70
N SER A 119 21.48 4.48 -15.93
CA SER A 119 20.98 5.72 -16.57
C SER A 119 21.02 5.63 -18.09
N ASP A 120 20.14 4.78 -18.61
CA ASP A 120 19.57 4.89 -19.96
C ASP A 120 20.17 3.99 -21.05
N LYS A 121 19.25 3.38 -21.81
CA LYS A 121 19.48 2.92 -23.20
C LYS A 121 19.03 3.98 -24.21
N CYS A 122 18.28 4.98 -23.73
CA CYS A 122 17.63 5.98 -24.54
C CYS A 122 17.93 7.40 -24.07
N LEU A 123 18.76 8.09 -24.86
CA LEU A 123 18.74 9.55 -25.02
C LEU A 123 18.66 10.40 -23.74
N LEU A 124 19.82 10.73 -23.16
CA LEU A 124 20.04 12.15 -22.85
C LEU A 124 20.29 12.86 -24.18
N VAL A 125 19.28 13.50 -24.76
CA VAL A 125 19.48 14.29 -25.98
C VAL A 125 20.30 15.52 -25.58
N ASP A 126 21.51 15.66 -26.12
CA ASP A 126 22.25 16.91 -25.98
C ASP A 126 21.48 18.07 -26.67
N PRO A 127 21.75 19.35 -26.35
CA PRO A 127 21.10 20.48 -27.04
C PRO A 127 21.33 20.53 -28.56
N THR A 128 22.18 19.65 -29.10
CA THR A 128 22.52 19.55 -30.53
C THR A 128 21.81 18.40 -31.25
N GLY A 129 21.00 17.61 -30.55
CA GLY A 129 20.18 16.54 -31.11
C GLY A 129 20.94 15.24 -31.38
N SER A 130 22.10 15.01 -30.76
CA SER A 130 22.86 13.77 -30.97
C SER A 130 22.38 12.64 -30.05
N SER A 131 22.12 11.46 -30.65
CA SER A 131 21.42 10.36 -29.97
C SER A 131 22.30 9.42 -29.16
N LYS A 132 23.57 9.75 -28.96
CA LYS A 132 24.54 8.89 -28.29
C LYS A 132 25.29 9.67 -27.23
N VAL A 133 24.76 9.60 -26.02
CA VAL A 133 25.41 10.06 -24.79
C VAL A 133 26.71 9.27 -24.63
N SER A 134 27.83 9.96 -24.61
CA SER A 134 29.12 9.37 -24.23
C SER A 134 29.06 8.89 -22.77
N ASP A 135 29.88 7.90 -22.39
CA ASP A 135 29.92 7.45 -21.00
C ASP A 135 30.30 8.57 -20.01
N ALA A 136 31.07 9.57 -20.48
CA ALA A 136 31.40 10.76 -19.70
C ALA A 136 30.19 11.66 -19.44
N GLU A 137 29.26 11.78 -20.38
CA GLU A 137 28.03 12.55 -20.20
C GLU A 137 27.04 11.82 -19.28
N LYS A 138 27.00 10.48 -19.32
CA LYS A 138 26.23 9.67 -18.36
C LYS A 138 26.74 9.88 -16.94
N GLU A 139 28.05 9.78 -16.75
CA GLU A 139 28.68 10.02 -15.45
C GLU A 139 28.41 11.44 -14.95
N ALA A 140 28.45 12.44 -15.84
CA ALA A 140 28.13 13.82 -15.49
C ALA A 140 26.67 14.00 -15.02
N VAL A 141 25.71 13.28 -15.61
CA VAL A 141 24.30 13.32 -15.21
C VAL A 141 24.08 12.63 -13.86
N LEU A 142 24.70 11.47 -13.67
CA LEU A 142 24.70 10.76 -12.39
C LEU A 142 25.29 11.66 -11.28
N ASP A 143 26.45 12.26 -11.54
CA ASP A 143 27.11 13.18 -10.63
C ASP A 143 26.27 14.43 -10.32
N ALA A 144 25.58 14.98 -11.32
CA ALA A 144 24.67 16.10 -11.13
C ALA A 144 23.50 15.76 -10.20
N SER A 145 23.10 14.48 -10.12
CA SER A 145 22.04 14.02 -9.23
C SER A 145 22.49 13.91 -7.76
N HIS A 146 23.79 13.77 -7.46
CA HIS A 146 24.31 13.54 -6.11
C HIS A 146 23.90 14.63 -5.12
N ALA A 147 23.87 15.90 -5.52
CA ALA A 147 23.43 16.99 -4.64
C ALA A 147 21.95 16.86 -4.24
N ALA A 148 21.09 16.41 -5.16
CA ALA A 148 19.69 16.15 -4.87
C ALA A 148 19.53 14.91 -3.97
N ILE A 149 20.28 13.84 -4.23
CA ILE A 149 20.30 12.64 -3.38
C ILE A 149 20.69 13.02 -1.96
N ASP A 150 21.79 13.75 -1.79
CA ASP A 150 22.31 14.17 -0.48
C ASP A 150 21.27 14.97 0.31
N ASN A 151 20.66 15.99 -0.33
CA ASN A 151 19.64 16.82 0.30
C ASN A 151 18.38 16.01 0.67
N ASN A 152 17.86 15.23 -0.28
CA ASN A 152 16.59 14.53 -0.11
C ASN A 152 16.70 13.37 0.87
N MET A 153 17.79 12.58 0.80
CA MET A 153 18.05 11.49 1.74
C MET A 153 18.36 12.00 3.14
N TYR A 154 19.08 13.13 3.27
CA TYR A 154 19.24 13.79 4.57
C TYR A 154 17.87 14.15 5.17
N ALA A 155 17.03 14.87 4.42
CA ALA A 155 15.71 15.28 4.88
C ALA A 155 14.83 14.06 5.25
N TYR A 156 14.85 13.03 4.41
CA TYR A 156 14.10 11.80 4.61
C TYR A 156 14.55 11.04 5.86
N LEU A 157 15.85 10.79 6.03
CA LEU A 157 16.40 10.07 7.18
C LEU A 157 16.14 10.82 8.49
N VAL A 158 16.26 12.15 8.49
CA VAL A 158 15.96 12.97 9.67
C VAL A 158 14.48 12.90 10.03
N ALA A 159 13.59 13.11 9.05
CA ALA A 159 12.15 13.04 9.27
C ALA A 159 11.69 11.65 9.74
N LEU A 160 12.21 10.59 9.10
CA LEU A 160 11.92 9.22 9.51
C LEU A 160 12.45 8.92 10.91
N GLY A 161 13.64 9.40 11.25
CA GLY A 161 14.20 9.30 12.60
C GLY A 161 13.28 9.91 13.66
N PHE A 162 12.75 11.12 13.41
CA PHE A 162 11.76 11.74 14.31
C PHE A 162 10.50 10.89 14.47
N VAL A 163 9.97 10.33 13.38
CA VAL A 163 8.79 9.46 13.43
C VAL A 163 9.08 8.19 14.23
N LEU A 164 10.21 7.52 14.00
CA LEU A 164 10.59 6.30 14.71
C LEU A 164 10.81 6.55 16.20
N VAL A 165 11.44 7.67 16.57
CA VAL A 165 11.61 8.08 17.97
C VAL A 165 10.25 8.42 18.60
N ALA A 166 9.36 9.11 17.90
CA ALA A 166 8.02 9.39 18.39
C ALA A 166 7.24 8.09 18.64
N LEU A 167 7.29 7.13 17.70
CA LEU A 167 6.67 5.80 17.86
C LEU A 167 7.29 5.00 19.02
N LEU A 168 8.61 5.10 19.23
CA LEU A 168 9.28 4.49 20.38
C LEU A 168 8.75 5.07 21.69
N VAL A 169 8.68 6.41 21.80
CA VAL A 169 8.17 7.09 22.99
C VAL A 169 6.70 6.74 23.23
N ILE A 170 5.87 6.75 22.19
CA ILE A 170 4.47 6.31 22.24
C ILE A 170 4.38 4.87 22.76
N GLY A 171 5.18 3.96 22.20
CA GLY A 171 5.20 2.55 22.57
C GLY A 171 5.59 2.32 24.04
N VAL A 172 6.65 2.97 24.51
CA VAL A 172 7.11 2.89 25.90
C VAL A 172 6.08 3.49 26.86
N LEU A 173 5.51 4.65 26.53
CA LEU A 173 4.49 5.28 27.37
C LEU A 173 3.21 4.43 27.44
N ALA A 174 2.84 3.76 26.36
CA ALA A 174 1.68 2.86 26.33
C ALA A 174 1.85 1.66 27.27
N GLN A 175 3.07 1.14 27.46
CA GLN A 175 3.35 0.07 28.43
C GLN A 175 3.14 0.49 29.89
N THR A 176 3.20 1.80 30.19
CA THR A 176 2.97 2.31 31.55
C THR A 176 1.48 2.38 31.94
N GLY A 177 0.57 1.96 31.06
CA GLY A 177 -0.87 1.86 31.34
C GLY A 177 -1.61 3.20 31.45
N ARG A 178 -0.94 4.32 31.15
CA ARG A 178 -1.51 5.66 31.33
C ARG A 178 -2.28 6.18 30.11
N ARG A 179 -1.82 5.89 28.88
CA ARG A 179 -2.37 6.40 27.61
C ARG A 179 -2.00 5.48 26.45
N TRP A 180 -2.80 5.49 25.37
CA TRP A 180 -2.46 4.86 24.07
C TRP A 180 -2.27 3.33 24.05
N THR A 181 -2.84 2.62 25.02
CA THR A 181 -2.80 1.15 25.08
C THR A 181 -3.33 0.48 23.81
N TRP A 182 -4.33 1.10 23.15
CA TRP A 182 -4.91 0.66 21.87
C TRP A 182 -3.90 0.59 20.70
N LEU A 183 -2.75 1.28 20.78
CA LEU A 183 -1.71 1.23 19.75
C LEU A 183 -0.75 0.04 19.92
N VAL A 184 -0.68 -0.57 21.11
CA VAL A 184 0.35 -1.57 21.49
C VAL A 184 -0.28 -2.83 22.10
N GLU A 185 -1.56 -3.09 21.82
CA GLU A 185 -2.29 -4.23 22.41
C GLU A 185 -1.64 -5.58 22.10
N THR A 186 -1.00 -5.69 20.92
CA THR A 186 -0.16 -6.83 20.55
C THR A 186 1.31 -6.39 20.47
N PRO A 187 2.11 -6.56 21.55
CA PRO A 187 3.48 -6.05 21.61
C PRO A 187 4.35 -6.51 20.44
N LEU A 188 4.23 -7.77 20.00
CA LEU A 188 4.98 -8.29 18.87
C LEU A 188 4.58 -7.65 17.53
N ALA A 189 3.30 -7.34 17.34
CA ALA A 189 2.80 -6.68 16.13
C ALA A 189 3.25 -5.23 16.02
N PHE A 190 3.51 -4.57 17.15
CA PHE A 190 4.02 -3.21 17.19
C PHE A 190 5.56 -3.18 17.14
N TRP A 191 6.22 -3.87 18.08
CA TRP A 191 7.66 -3.81 18.23
C TRP A 191 8.41 -4.55 17.12
N GLY A 192 7.87 -5.63 16.57
CA GLY A 192 8.51 -6.35 15.47
C GLY A 192 8.74 -5.46 14.23
N PRO A 193 7.68 -4.87 13.65
CA PRO A 193 7.81 -3.96 12.51
C PRO A 193 8.57 -2.69 12.86
N TRP A 194 8.40 -2.14 14.07
CA TRP A 194 9.19 -0.99 14.53
C TRP A 194 10.68 -1.30 14.58
N LEU A 195 11.08 -2.46 15.10
CA LEU A 195 12.49 -2.89 15.15
C LEU A 195 13.06 -3.11 13.74
N ALA A 196 12.29 -3.72 12.84
CA ALA A 196 12.69 -3.89 11.44
C ALA A 196 12.87 -2.53 10.74
N ALA A 197 11.92 -1.61 10.93
CA ALA A 197 11.98 -0.25 10.42
C ALA A 197 13.17 0.54 10.99
N ALA A 198 13.43 0.42 12.29
CA ALA A 198 14.58 1.02 12.96
C ALA A 198 15.90 0.44 12.45
N ALA A 199 15.97 -0.88 12.21
CA ALA A 199 17.15 -1.52 11.64
C ALA A 199 17.44 -1.03 10.21
N LEU A 200 16.42 -0.95 9.35
CA LEU A 200 16.54 -0.39 8.00
C LEU A 200 16.95 1.09 8.05
N TRP A 201 16.39 1.87 8.96
CA TRP A 201 16.75 3.28 9.15
C TRP A 201 18.19 3.45 9.63
N VAL A 202 18.63 2.67 10.63
CA VAL A 202 20.03 2.68 11.10
C VAL A 202 20.98 2.26 9.99
N PHE A 203 20.63 1.22 9.22
CA PHE A 203 21.42 0.81 8.07
C PHE A 203 21.54 1.94 7.03
N GLY A 204 20.42 2.58 6.67
CA GLY A 204 20.40 3.72 5.77
C GLY A 204 21.22 4.90 6.30
N LEU A 205 21.14 5.19 7.60
CA LEU A 205 21.92 6.24 8.24
C LEU A 205 23.42 5.93 8.21
N VAL A 206 23.82 4.68 8.48
CA VAL A 206 25.22 4.25 8.38
C VAL A 206 25.72 4.45 6.95
N LYS A 207 24.97 3.95 5.95
CA LYS A 207 25.32 4.09 4.53
C LYS A 207 25.37 5.53 4.05
N PHE A 208 24.48 6.39 4.54
CA PHE A 208 24.49 7.82 4.23
C PHE A 208 25.72 8.55 4.80
N ASN A 209 26.31 8.07 5.89
CA ASN A 209 27.49 8.66 6.52
C ASN A 209 28.82 8.03 6.08
N GLU A 210 28.80 7.04 5.18
CA GLU A 210 30.03 6.47 4.61
C GLU A 210 30.77 7.54 3.76
N PRO A 211 32.11 7.64 3.88
CA PRO A 211 32.90 8.56 3.05
C PRO A 211 32.64 8.33 1.56
N GLY A 212 32.26 9.38 0.85
CA GLY A 212 31.96 9.32 -0.59
C GLY A 212 30.65 8.61 -0.97
N ARG A 213 29.90 8.04 -0.01
CA ARG A 213 28.56 7.46 -0.20
C ARG A 213 28.42 6.51 -1.40
N VAL A 214 29.49 5.80 -1.75
CA VAL A 214 29.58 4.97 -2.97
C VAL A 214 28.41 3.98 -3.08
N TRP A 215 28.09 3.27 -1.99
CA TRP A 215 26.97 2.33 -1.97
C TRP A 215 25.61 3.03 -2.10
N LEU A 216 25.46 4.23 -1.54
CA LEU A 216 24.21 4.99 -1.65
C LEU A 216 23.94 5.35 -3.12
N TYR A 217 24.96 5.81 -3.85
CA TYR A 217 24.82 6.22 -5.24
C TYR A 217 24.72 5.03 -6.20
N ALA A 218 25.45 3.93 -5.95
CA ALA A 218 25.49 2.79 -6.85
C ALA A 218 24.38 1.75 -6.62
N ASP A 219 24.00 1.51 -5.37
CA ASP A 219 23.30 0.27 -4.99
C ASP A 219 21.97 0.51 -4.25
N ALA A 220 21.81 1.64 -3.56
CA ALA A 220 20.66 1.83 -2.68
C ALA A 220 19.32 1.77 -3.41
N HIS A 221 19.26 2.25 -4.66
CA HIS A 221 18.05 2.15 -5.49
C HIS A 221 17.65 0.68 -5.70
N MET A 222 18.55 -0.12 -6.27
CA MET A 222 18.29 -1.52 -6.64
C MET A 222 17.87 -2.34 -5.42
N TRP A 223 18.65 -2.27 -4.33
CA TRP A 223 18.34 -3.06 -3.13
C TRP A 223 17.05 -2.61 -2.46
N SER A 224 16.78 -1.31 -2.40
CA SER A 224 15.51 -0.81 -1.84
C SER A 224 14.32 -1.26 -2.68
N ALA A 225 14.42 -1.22 -4.01
CA ALA A 225 13.37 -1.67 -4.91
C ALA A 225 13.09 -3.17 -4.76
N VAL A 226 14.14 -4.00 -4.75
CA VAL A 226 14.02 -5.46 -4.56
C VAL A 226 13.36 -5.79 -3.23
N VAL A 227 13.87 -5.23 -2.12
CA VAL A 227 13.35 -5.50 -0.77
C VAL A 227 11.92 -4.97 -0.62
N MET A 228 11.60 -3.80 -1.20
CA MET A 228 10.25 -3.25 -1.24
C MET A 228 9.27 -4.23 -1.91
N PHE A 229 9.61 -4.75 -3.10
CA PHE A 229 8.75 -5.71 -3.79
C PHE A 229 8.64 -7.05 -3.06
N VAL A 230 9.70 -7.53 -2.40
CA VAL A 230 9.65 -8.72 -1.54
C VAL A 230 8.64 -8.51 -0.41
N PHE A 231 8.65 -7.35 0.25
CA PHE A 231 7.66 -7.04 1.27
C PHE A 231 6.24 -6.94 0.70
N ILE A 232 6.05 -6.34 -0.47
CA ILE A 232 4.74 -6.30 -1.11
C ILE A 232 4.23 -7.72 -1.39
N VAL A 233 5.05 -8.60 -1.98
CA VAL A 233 4.67 -10.00 -2.24
C VAL A 233 4.36 -10.72 -0.92
N ALA A 234 5.16 -10.51 0.13
CA ALA A 234 4.90 -11.07 1.45
C ALA A 234 3.57 -10.58 2.05
N ALA A 235 3.20 -9.30 1.83
CA ALA A 235 1.90 -8.76 2.21
C ALA A 235 0.76 -9.45 1.44
N VAL A 236 0.90 -9.66 0.13
CA VAL A 236 -0.10 -10.39 -0.68
C VAL A 236 -0.28 -11.82 -0.17
N VAL A 237 0.81 -12.52 0.19
CA VAL A 237 0.75 -13.86 0.80
C VAL A 237 0.04 -13.81 2.16
N ALA A 238 0.33 -12.81 2.98
CA ALA A 238 -0.32 -12.62 4.28
C ALA A 238 -1.82 -12.38 4.13
N VAL A 239 -2.26 -11.62 3.12
CA VAL A 239 -3.69 -11.45 2.79
C VAL A 239 -4.33 -12.78 2.38
N GLY A 240 -3.66 -13.58 1.55
CA GLY A 240 -4.16 -14.92 1.18
C GLY A 240 -4.27 -15.86 2.38
N HIS A 241 -3.30 -15.81 3.30
CA HIS A 241 -3.35 -16.56 4.55
C HIS A 241 -4.51 -16.10 5.43
N ASP A 242 -4.73 -14.79 5.57
CA ASP A 242 -5.84 -14.23 6.34
C ASP A 242 -7.19 -14.74 5.81
N LYS A 243 -7.39 -14.71 4.49
CA LYS A 243 -8.60 -15.20 3.84
C LYS A 243 -8.80 -16.71 3.97
N HIS A 244 -7.75 -17.49 4.23
CA HIS A 244 -7.87 -18.93 4.44
C HIS A 244 -8.21 -19.30 5.90
N ARG A 245 -7.99 -18.39 6.86
CA ARG A 245 -8.27 -18.61 8.27
C ARG A 245 -9.74 -18.37 8.58
N ASP A 246 -10.25 -19.13 9.54
CA ASP A 246 -11.53 -18.87 10.19
C ASP A 246 -11.33 -17.81 11.29
N ARG A 247 -12.25 -16.84 11.38
CA ARG A 247 -12.25 -15.78 12.40
C ARG A 247 -13.59 -15.74 13.14
N PRO A 248 -13.85 -16.74 14.00
CA PRO A 248 -15.09 -16.82 14.76
C PRO A 248 -15.32 -15.61 15.68
N GLU A 249 -14.24 -14.93 16.09
CA GLU A 249 -14.29 -13.70 16.86
C GLU A 249 -14.88 -12.49 16.10
N LEU A 250 -14.74 -12.46 14.76
CA LEU A 250 -15.31 -11.42 13.90
C LEU A 250 -16.60 -11.86 13.20
N ASP A 251 -17.07 -13.08 13.44
CA ASP A 251 -18.15 -13.72 12.69
C ASP A 251 -17.85 -13.85 11.18
N GLU A 252 -16.57 -14.04 10.86
CA GLU A 252 -16.08 -14.15 9.49
C GLU A 252 -15.55 -15.57 9.27
N GLY A 253 -16.22 -16.31 8.38
CA GLY A 253 -15.75 -17.64 7.95
C GLY A 253 -14.60 -17.55 6.93
N PRO A 254 -13.90 -18.66 6.67
CA PRO A 254 -12.84 -18.70 5.67
C PRO A 254 -13.39 -18.46 4.25
N GLU A 255 -12.63 -17.73 3.45
CA GLU A 255 -12.94 -17.38 2.06
C GLU A 255 -11.91 -18.00 1.11
N PRO A 256 -11.93 -19.33 0.90
CA PRO A 256 -10.87 -20.05 0.18
C PRO A 256 -10.74 -19.64 -1.29
N ALA A 257 -11.81 -19.11 -1.90
CA ALA A 257 -11.74 -18.55 -3.25
C ALA A 257 -10.81 -17.33 -3.32
N TRP A 258 -10.98 -16.37 -2.40
CA TRP A 258 -10.11 -15.21 -2.30
C TRP A 258 -8.69 -15.56 -1.88
N ALA A 259 -8.53 -16.49 -0.94
CA ALA A 259 -7.21 -16.99 -0.56
C ALA A 259 -6.42 -17.51 -1.77
N ARG A 260 -7.05 -18.34 -2.61
CA ARG A 260 -6.45 -18.85 -3.85
C ARG A 260 -6.10 -17.75 -4.85
N ILE A 261 -6.95 -16.73 -5.00
CA ILE A 261 -6.69 -15.59 -5.89
C ILE A 261 -5.42 -14.85 -5.44
N TYR A 262 -5.31 -14.50 -4.16
CA TYR A 262 -4.12 -13.78 -3.65
C TYR A 262 -2.85 -14.62 -3.71
N TRP A 263 -2.90 -15.91 -3.36
CA TRP A 263 -1.73 -16.79 -3.49
C TRP A 263 -1.32 -16.99 -4.95
N THR A 264 -2.29 -17.09 -5.87
CA THR A 264 -2.01 -17.17 -7.31
C THR A 264 -1.35 -15.89 -7.77
N LEU A 265 -1.83 -14.72 -7.35
CA LEU A 265 -1.22 -13.44 -7.68
C LEU A 265 0.23 -13.36 -7.16
N ALA A 266 0.47 -13.70 -5.89
CA ALA A 266 1.81 -13.72 -5.32
C ALA A 266 2.75 -14.68 -6.06
N ALA A 267 2.25 -15.86 -6.45
CA ALA A 267 3.00 -16.83 -7.25
C ALA A 267 3.31 -16.29 -8.65
N VAL A 268 2.35 -15.67 -9.33
CA VAL A 268 2.52 -15.05 -10.66
C VAL A 268 3.55 -13.92 -10.60
N MET A 269 3.47 -13.04 -9.59
CA MET A 269 4.46 -11.99 -9.37
C MET A 269 5.87 -12.58 -9.20
N SER A 270 6.01 -13.55 -8.31
CA SER A 270 7.32 -14.16 -7.97
C SER A 270 7.91 -14.97 -9.12
N ILE A 271 7.12 -15.88 -9.71
CA ILE A 271 7.57 -16.74 -10.81
C ILE A 271 7.87 -15.89 -12.03
N GLY A 272 7.01 -14.92 -12.37
CA GLY A 272 7.26 -14.04 -13.51
C GLY A 272 8.54 -13.22 -13.35
N ALA A 273 8.81 -12.67 -12.16
CA ALA A 273 10.07 -11.97 -11.89
C ALA A 273 11.29 -12.90 -12.07
N VAL A 274 11.23 -14.13 -11.56
CA VAL A 274 12.30 -15.12 -11.73
C VAL A 274 12.47 -15.53 -13.20
N VAL A 275 11.38 -15.72 -13.93
CA VAL A 275 11.40 -16.08 -15.36
C VAL A 275 12.00 -14.96 -16.20
N ILE A 276 11.65 -13.69 -15.94
CA ILE A 276 12.25 -12.55 -16.63
C ILE A 276 13.74 -12.47 -16.29
N PHE A 277 14.10 -12.53 -15.01
CA PHE A 277 15.48 -12.44 -14.55
C PHE A 277 16.38 -13.56 -15.10
N LEU A 278 15.92 -14.82 -15.11
CA LEU A 278 16.70 -15.95 -15.61
C LEU A 278 16.54 -16.14 -17.14
N GLY A 279 15.48 -15.62 -17.73
CA GLY A 279 15.12 -15.88 -19.12
C GLY A 279 15.60 -14.82 -20.10
N HIS A 280 15.97 -13.62 -19.64
CA HIS A 280 16.22 -12.48 -20.53
C HIS A 280 17.19 -12.79 -21.68
N ASP A 281 18.33 -13.44 -21.41
CA ASP A 281 19.29 -13.83 -22.46
C ASP A 281 18.98 -15.16 -23.16
N ARG A 282 18.14 -16.01 -22.54
CA ARG A 282 17.95 -17.42 -22.95
C ARG A 282 16.77 -17.62 -23.88
N LEU A 283 15.83 -16.68 -23.90
CA LEU A 283 14.58 -16.80 -24.66
C LEU A 283 14.70 -16.35 -26.11
N GLY A 284 15.83 -15.73 -26.51
CA GLY A 284 16.07 -15.27 -27.87
C GLY A 284 15.10 -14.16 -28.31
N ILE A 285 14.60 -13.36 -27.37
CA ILE A 285 13.71 -12.23 -27.61
C ILE A 285 14.53 -10.95 -27.38
N ASP A 286 15.02 -10.34 -28.46
CA ASP A 286 15.97 -9.23 -28.40
C ASP A 286 15.48 -8.06 -27.52
N HIS A 287 14.23 -7.64 -27.68
CA HIS A 287 13.62 -6.59 -26.84
C HIS A 287 13.50 -6.95 -25.35
N LEU A 288 13.38 -8.24 -25.01
CA LEU A 288 13.35 -8.68 -23.62
C LEU A 288 14.77 -8.69 -23.04
N ALA A 289 15.76 -9.17 -23.79
CA ALA A 289 17.16 -9.15 -23.38
C ALA A 289 17.63 -7.70 -23.14
N ASP A 290 17.24 -6.78 -24.03
CA ASP A 290 17.65 -5.40 -23.95
C ASP A 290 16.96 -4.60 -22.83
N HIS A 291 15.71 -4.91 -22.48
CA HIS A 291 14.94 -4.11 -21.52
C HIS A 291 14.42 -4.97 -20.36
N TRP A 292 15.16 -5.99 -19.95
CA TRP A 292 14.66 -6.96 -18.98
C TRP A 292 14.31 -6.33 -17.63
N VAL A 293 15.05 -5.31 -17.17
CA VAL A 293 14.74 -4.58 -15.93
C VAL A 293 13.43 -3.83 -16.07
N PHE A 294 13.22 -3.12 -17.19
CA PHE A 294 11.95 -2.48 -17.51
C PHE A 294 10.80 -3.48 -17.46
N TRP A 295 10.93 -4.64 -18.11
CA TRP A 295 9.89 -5.66 -18.12
C TRP A 295 9.64 -6.26 -16.73
N LEU A 296 10.69 -6.44 -15.93
CA LEU A 296 10.58 -6.89 -14.55
C LEU A 296 9.83 -5.86 -13.69
N GLU A 297 10.20 -4.60 -13.76
CA GLU A 297 9.54 -3.51 -13.03
C GLU A 297 8.08 -3.36 -13.49
N ALA A 298 7.82 -3.39 -14.80
CA ALA A 298 6.47 -3.34 -15.37
C ALA A 298 5.61 -4.51 -14.89
N TRP A 299 6.19 -5.72 -14.85
CA TRP A 299 5.52 -6.92 -14.34
C TRP A 299 5.14 -6.78 -12.87
N MET A 300 6.08 -6.32 -12.05
CA MET A 300 5.85 -6.18 -10.61
C MET A 300 4.86 -5.04 -10.31
N ILE A 301 4.97 -3.89 -10.96
CA ILE A 301 4.01 -2.77 -10.84
C ILE A 301 2.63 -3.19 -11.35
N GLY A 302 2.55 -3.95 -12.45
CA GLY A 302 1.31 -4.54 -12.94
C GLY A 302 0.67 -5.49 -11.92
N GLY A 303 1.48 -6.31 -11.25
CA GLY A 303 1.03 -7.15 -10.13
C GLY A 303 0.48 -6.33 -8.96
N VAL A 304 1.12 -5.22 -8.62
CA VAL A 304 0.65 -4.27 -7.60
C VAL A 304 -0.68 -3.64 -8.02
N LEU A 305 -0.82 -3.21 -9.27
CA LEU A 305 -2.08 -2.68 -9.80
C LEU A 305 -3.21 -3.70 -9.68
N VAL A 306 -2.98 -4.94 -10.11
CA VAL A 306 -3.96 -6.02 -10.00
C VAL A 306 -4.31 -6.31 -8.54
N PHE A 307 -3.31 -6.33 -7.65
CA PHE A 307 -3.54 -6.49 -6.22
C PHE A 307 -4.50 -5.42 -5.67
N TRP A 308 -4.26 -4.15 -5.96
CA TRP A 308 -5.10 -3.07 -5.44
C TRP A 308 -6.51 -3.04 -6.05
N LEU A 309 -6.67 -3.45 -7.32
CA LEU A 309 -7.98 -3.66 -7.93
C LEU A 309 -8.76 -4.78 -7.22
N LEU A 310 -8.11 -5.94 -7.02
CA LEU A 310 -8.71 -7.07 -6.31
C LEU A 310 -9.04 -6.70 -4.87
N GLN A 311 -8.15 -6.02 -4.16
CA GLN A 311 -8.37 -5.61 -2.79
C GLN A 311 -9.47 -4.53 -2.68
N THR A 312 -9.62 -3.68 -3.69
CA THR A 312 -10.75 -2.74 -3.75
C THR A 312 -12.07 -3.47 -3.88
N TRP A 313 -12.14 -4.49 -4.73
CA TRP A 313 -13.34 -5.31 -4.91
C TRP A 313 -13.62 -6.15 -3.66
N ASP A 314 -12.70 -7.04 -3.31
CA ASP A 314 -12.77 -7.95 -2.16
C ASP A 314 -13.24 -7.21 -0.90
N ARG A 315 -12.58 -6.10 -0.62
CA ARG A 315 -12.79 -5.33 0.61
C ARG A 315 -13.64 -4.09 0.38
N TRP A 316 -14.54 -4.09 -0.62
CA TRP A 316 -15.36 -2.93 -0.92
C TRP A 316 -16.19 -2.50 0.28
N HIS A 317 -16.67 -3.43 1.10
CA HIS A 317 -17.49 -3.13 2.28
C HIS A 317 -16.69 -3.02 3.59
N ASP A 318 -15.37 -3.16 3.53
CA ASP A 318 -14.50 -3.07 4.69
C ASP A 318 -13.99 -1.63 4.90
N GLY A 319 -14.20 -1.12 6.12
CA GLY A 319 -13.52 0.08 6.62
C GLY A 319 -12.25 -0.27 7.39
N ALA A 320 -11.92 0.56 8.39
CA ALA A 320 -10.80 0.29 9.29
C ALA A 320 -10.96 -1.07 10.01
N PRO A 321 -9.90 -1.89 10.07
CA PRO A 321 -9.87 -3.13 10.85
C PRO A 321 -10.12 -2.84 12.35
N PRO A 322 -10.79 -3.74 13.10
CA PRO A 322 -10.86 -3.62 14.55
C PRO A 322 -9.45 -3.75 15.13
N ARG A 323 -9.09 -2.83 16.02
CA ARG A 323 -7.75 -2.70 16.62
C ARG A 323 -7.71 -3.08 18.09
N THR A 324 -8.86 -3.08 18.77
CA THR A 324 -8.93 -3.42 20.18
C THR A 324 -9.79 -4.64 20.46
N ASP A 325 -9.46 -5.41 21.50
CA ASP A 325 -10.32 -6.50 21.98
C ASP A 325 -11.76 -6.00 22.27
N ALA A 326 -11.88 -4.77 22.77
CA ALA A 326 -13.18 -4.13 22.99
C ALA A 326 -13.96 -3.92 21.69
N GLU A 327 -13.31 -3.50 20.60
CA GLU A 327 -13.93 -3.37 19.27
C GLU A 327 -14.30 -4.72 18.68
N VAL A 328 -13.45 -5.75 18.87
CA VAL A 328 -13.75 -7.13 18.46
C VAL A 328 -15.00 -7.63 19.18
N VAL A 329 -15.04 -7.49 20.52
CA VAL A 329 -16.20 -7.86 21.34
C VAL A 329 -17.44 -7.09 20.90
N GLN A 330 -17.33 -5.78 20.68
CA GLN A 330 -18.44 -4.96 20.20
C GLN A 330 -18.98 -5.48 18.86
N ARG A 331 -18.12 -5.73 17.87
CA ARG A 331 -18.55 -6.28 16.58
C ARG A 331 -19.23 -7.64 16.72
N ARG A 332 -18.69 -8.51 17.59
CA ARG A 332 -19.27 -9.83 17.87
C ARG A 332 -20.67 -9.73 18.49
N THR A 333 -20.86 -8.84 19.46
CA THR A 333 -22.17 -8.60 20.09
C THR A 333 -23.19 -8.12 19.06
N LEU A 334 -22.79 -7.22 18.16
CA LEU A 334 -23.67 -6.69 17.11
C LEU A 334 -24.03 -7.73 16.05
N ALA A 335 -23.08 -8.60 15.68
CA ALA A 335 -23.35 -9.73 14.80
C ALA A 335 -24.34 -10.73 15.43
N ALA A 336 -24.19 -11.02 16.72
CA ALA A 336 -25.13 -11.87 17.46
C ALA A 336 -26.54 -11.26 17.54
N GLN A 337 -26.66 -9.94 17.77
CA GLN A 337 -27.94 -9.24 17.75
C GLN A 337 -28.63 -9.34 16.39
N ARG A 338 -27.90 -9.10 15.28
CA ARG A 338 -28.45 -9.23 13.92
C ARG A 338 -28.98 -10.62 13.61
N ARG A 339 -28.28 -11.68 14.04
CA ARG A 339 -28.76 -13.06 13.89
C ARG A 339 -30.04 -13.33 14.66
N THR A 340 -30.16 -12.72 15.84
CA THR A 340 -31.35 -12.85 16.68
C THR A 340 -32.54 -12.15 16.03
N GLU A 341 -32.35 -10.93 15.52
CA GLU A 341 -33.39 -10.16 14.81
C GLU A 341 -33.85 -10.82 13.51
N GLN A 342 -32.93 -11.41 12.73
CA GLN A 342 -33.26 -12.14 11.49
C GLN A 342 -33.87 -13.53 11.75
N GLY A 343 -33.65 -14.10 12.94
CA GLY A 343 -34.16 -15.41 13.35
C GLY A 343 -35.55 -15.37 14.01
N VAL A 344 -36.13 -14.20 14.27
CA VAL A 344 -37.52 -14.09 14.76
C VAL A 344 -38.46 -14.24 13.56
N PRO A 345 -39.29 -15.30 13.46
CA PRO A 345 -40.37 -15.33 12.49
C PRO A 345 -41.28 -14.15 12.82
N HIS A 346 -41.62 -13.32 11.84
CA HIS A 346 -42.71 -12.36 11.98
C HIS A 346 -43.97 -13.17 12.38
N GLY A 347 -44.28 -13.14 13.68
CA GLY A 347 -45.39 -13.88 14.26
C GLY A 347 -46.66 -13.48 13.55
N GLY A 348 -47.29 -14.45 12.89
CA GLY A 348 -48.63 -14.32 12.35
C GLY A 348 -49.58 -13.85 13.43
N GLU A 349 -50.50 -12.96 13.06
CA GLU A 349 -51.63 -12.57 13.89
C GLU A 349 -52.32 -13.81 14.45
N PRO A 350 -52.62 -13.85 15.76
CA PRO A 350 -53.39 -14.94 16.33
C PRO A 350 -54.82 -14.88 15.76
N ILE A 351 -55.18 -15.87 14.95
CA ILE A 351 -56.56 -16.12 14.53
C ILE A 351 -57.40 -16.34 15.80
N SER A 352 -58.26 -15.38 16.09
CA SER A 352 -59.18 -15.41 17.22
C SER A 352 -60.14 -16.61 17.10
N PRO A 353 -60.36 -17.39 18.19
CA PRO A 353 -61.27 -18.52 18.15
C PRO A 353 -62.72 -18.02 18.08
N ARG A 354 -63.39 -18.33 16.96
CA ARG A 354 -64.83 -18.14 16.81
C ARG A 354 -65.55 -19.05 17.80
N THR A 355 -66.15 -18.43 18.82
CA THR A 355 -67.08 -19.07 19.75
C THR A 355 -68.25 -19.70 19.00
N GLN A 356 -68.43 -21.01 19.18
CA GLN A 356 -69.74 -21.66 18.99
C GLN A 356 -70.66 -21.26 20.15
N GLY A 357 -71.86 -20.82 19.82
CA GLY A 357 -72.97 -20.64 20.75
C GLY A 357 -74.27 -20.68 19.94
N GLY A 358 -75.00 -21.79 20.07
CA GLY A 358 -76.20 -22.08 19.28
C GLY A 358 -77.47 -21.37 19.75
N ARG A 359 -78.43 -21.28 18.83
CA ARG A 359 -79.82 -21.72 18.97
C ARG A 359 -80.45 -21.81 17.58
#